data_AF-A0A330M8B2-F1
#
_entry.id   AF-A0A330M8B2-F1
#
_cell.length_a   1.000
_cell.length_b   1.000
_cell.length_c   1.000
_cell.angle_alpha   90.00
_cell.angle_beta   90.00
_cell.angle_gamma   90.00
#
_symmetry.space_group_name_H-M   'P 1'
#
loop_
_entity.id
_entity.type
_entity.pdbx_description
1 polymer ?
#
loop_
_entity_poly.entity_id
_entity_poly.type
_entity_poly.pdbx_seq_one_letter_code
_entity_poly.pdbx_strand_id
1 'polypeptide(L)'
;MLRHWIGVSLHYSRTSRLTYFRVKGELLAKIQHWNDGSEWLENRYSVALNYAANTWIEGRVFVVSVEHSEYNLDPYAKVAVDDADYLPILPWDKDTLVRFHIDMPWDF
;
A
#
# COMPACT_ATOMS: atom_id res chain seq x y z
N MET A 1 -1.30 -23.23 16.05
CA MET A 1 -2.08 -22.22 15.30
C MET A 1 -1.59 -22.21 13.86
N LEU A 2 -2.45 -22.58 12.91
CA LEU A 2 -2.15 -22.42 11.48
C LEU A 2 -2.37 -20.96 11.07
N ARG A 3 -1.34 -20.34 10.50
CA ARG A 3 -1.31 -18.96 10.04
C ARG A 3 -1.71 -18.92 8.57
N HIS A 4 -2.73 -18.15 8.21
CA HIS A 4 -3.19 -18.06 6.82
C HIS A 4 -3.20 -16.61 6.34
N TRP A 5 -2.61 -16.41 5.17
CA TRP A 5 -2.61 -15.14 4.45
C TRP A 5 -3.59 -15.24 3.30
N ILE A 6 -4.51 -14.28 3.18
CA ILE A 6 -5.33 -14.10 1.98
C ILE A 6 -4.99 -12.72 1.43
N GLY A 7 -4.44 -12.69 0.22
CA GLY A 7 -4.08 -11.46 -0.47
C GLY A 7 -4.63 -11.47 -1.88
N VAL A 8 -5.28 -10.38 -2.29
CA VAL A 8 -5.72 -10.17 -3.68
C VAL A 8 -4.92 -9.02 -4.25
N SER A 9 -4.25 -9.25 -5.37
CA SER A 9 -3.49 -8.22 -6.10
C SER A 9 -4.11 -8.02 -7.47
N LEU A 10 -4.46 -6.79 -7.80
CA LEU A 10 -4.96 -6.39 -9.12
C LEU A 10 -3.87 -5.60 -9.83
N HIS A 11 -3.46 -6.08 -11.01
CA HIS A 11 -2.49 -5.40 -11.87
C HIS A 11 -3.19 -4.93 -13.14
N TYR A 12 -3.09 -3.63 -13.43
CA TYR A 12 -3.64 -3.04 -14.66
C TYR A 12 -2.57 -2.20 -15.36
N SER A 13 -2.32 -2.50 -16.64
CA SER A 13 -1.36 -1.81 -17.50
C SER A 13 -2.04 -1.35 -18.79
N ARG A 14 -1.87 -0.07 -19.14
CA ARG A 14 -2.44 0.52 -20.37
C ARG A 14 -1.32 1.14 -21.20
N THR A 15 -1.21 0.70 -22.46
CA THR A 15 -0.29 1.28 -23.45
C THR A 15 -1.10 1.97 -24.55
N SER A 16 -0.91 3.27 -24.75
CA SER A 16 -1.59 4.05 -25.81
C SER A 16 -0.60 4.38 -26.93
N ARG A 17 -1.03 4.26 -28.20
CA ARG A 17 -0.17 4.47 -29.38
C ARG A 17 -0.71 5.63 -30.22
N LEU A 18 -0.14 6.82 -30.01
CA LEU A 18 -0.25 7.96 -30.93
C LEU A 18 1.15 8.57 -31.05
N THR A 19 1.50 8.87 -32.30
CA THR A 19 2.78 9.32 -32.86
C THR A 19 3.74 9.97 -31.84
N TYR A 20 4.88 9.29 -31.63
CA TYR A 20 6.08 9.65 -30.83
C TYR A 20 6.04 9.67 -29.29
N PHE A 21 4.96 9.31 -28.60
CA PHE A 21 5.00 9.18 -27.12
C PHE A 21 4.47 7.83 -26.64
N ARG A 22 5.38 6.93 -26.24
CA ARG A 22 5.02 5.70 -25.54
C ARG A 22 4.89 6.00 -24.05
N VAL A 23 3.70 6.39 -23.62
CA VAL A 23 3.36 6.45 -22.19
C VAL A 23 2.98 5.04 -21.73
N LYS A 24 3.78 4.46 -20.83
CA LYS A 24 3.45 3.23 -20.11
C LYS A 24 3.10 3.61 -18.67
N GLY A 25 1.95 3.16 -18.21
CA GLY A 25 1.52 3.30 -16.82
C GLY A 25 1.04 1.98 -16.26
N GLU A 26 1.38 1.71 -15.00
CA GLU A 26 0.95 0.52 -14.26
C GLU A 26 0.31 0.95 -12.94
N LEU A 27 -0.86 0.38 -12.66
CA LEU A 27 -1.53 0.49 -11.37
C LEU A 27 -1.51 -0.88 -10.70
N LEU A 28 -1.00 -0.91 -9.48
CA LEU A 28 -0.94 -2.07 -8.60
C LEU A 28 -1.79 -1.77 -7.37
N ALA A 29 -2.78 -2.62 -7.11
CA ALA A 29 -3.55 -2.58 -5.87
C ALA A 29 -3.40 -3.93 -5.15
N LYS A 30 -3.12 -3.88 -3.84
CA LYS A 30 -2.97 -5.05 -2.99
C LYS A 30 -3.83 -4.88 -1.74
N ILE A 31 -4.60 -5.89 -1.40
CA ILE A 31 -5.33 -5.97 -0.14
C ILE A 31 -4.89 -7.24 0.57
N GLN A 32 -4.53 -7.13 1.84
CA GLN A 32 -4.14 -8.24 2.71
C GLN A 32 -4.88 -8.15 4.04
N HIS A 33 -5.28 -9.32 4.53
CA HIS A 33 -6.03 -9.47 5.77
C HIS A 33 -5.41 -10.61 6.58
N TRP A 34 -5.14 -10.36 7.86
CA TRP A 34 -4.70 -11.37 8.83
C TRP A 34 -5.82 -11.67 9.83
N ASN A 35 -6.21 -12.93 9.96
CA ASN A 35 -7.10 -13.43 11.01
C ASN A 35 -6.38 -14.35 12.00
N ASP A 36 -6.77 -14.28 13.27
CA ASP A 36 -6.49 -15.28 14.30
C ASP A 36 -7.82 -15.94 14.74
N GLY A 37 -8.19 -17.04 14.09
CA GLY A 37 -9.43 -17.75 14.37
C GLY A 37 -10.68 -17.00 13.89
N SER A 38 -11.41 -16.39 14.82
CA SER A 38 -12.67 -15.66 14.57
C SER A 38 -12.47 -14.15 14.35
N GLU A 39 -11.28 -13.63 14.67
CA GLU A 39 -11.01 -12.20 14.73
C GLU A 39 -9.94 -11.80 13.71
N TRP A 40 -10.05 -10.59 13.17
CA TRP A 40 -9.02 -10.00 12.34
C TRP A 40 -8.01 -9.28 13.21
N LEU A 41 -6.73 -9.33 12.83
CA LEU A 41 -5.61 -8.77 13.59
C LEU A 41 -4.96 -7.59 12.86
N GLU A 42 -4.80 -7.71 11.54
CA GLU A 42 -4.20 -6.65 10.71
C GLU A 42 -4.86 -6.61 9.34
N ASN A 43 -5.20 -5.40 8.89
CA ASN A 43 -5.59 -5.09 7.54
C ASN A 43 -4.54 -4.20 6.89
N ARG A 44 -4.17 -4.53 5.66
CA ARG A 44 -3.25 -3.72 4.88
C ARG A 44 -3.79 -3.53 3.47
N TYR A 45 -3.82 -2.30 3.01
CA TYR A 45 -4.03 -1.99 1.60
C TYR A 45 -2.88 -1.16 1.05
N SER A 46 -2.43 -1.49 -0.15
CA SER A 46 -1.37 -0.78 -0.84
C SER A 46 -1.81 -0.47 -2.26
N VAL A 47 -1.58 0.77 -2.70
CA VAL A 47 -1.83 1.23 -4.06
C VAL A 47 -0.55 1.87 -4.59
N ALA A 48 -0.05 1.39 -5.72
CA ALA A 48 1.11 1.97 -6.39
C ALA A 48 0.78 2.33 -7.85
N LEU A 49 1.13 3.55 -8.22
CA LEU A 49 1.02 4.09 -9.58
C LEU A 49 2.43 4.33 -10.12
N ASN A 50 2.77 3.65 -11.20
CA ASN A 50 4.01 3.82 -11.94
C ASN A 50 3.71 4.54 -13.26
N TYR A 51 4.43 5.61 -13.57
CA TYR A 51 4.28 6.36 -14.81
C TYR A 51 5.65 6.60 -15.45
N ALA A 52 5.79 6.20 -16.72
CA ALA A 52 6.97 6.53 -17.52
C ALA A 52 7.01 8.04 -17.82
N ALA A 53 7.92 8.76 -17.17
CA ALA A 53 8.07 10.22 -17.27
C ALA A 53 9.06 10.62 -18.38
N ASN A 54 9.10 9.85 -19.47
CA ASN A 54 10.01 10.06 -20.61
C ASN A 54 9.88 11.45 -21.25
N THR A 55 8.77 12.14 -21.04
CA THR A 55 8.52 13.52 -21.51
C THR A 55 9.28 14.57 -20.69
N TRP A 56 9.71 14.26 -19.47
CA TRP A 56 10.45 15.20 -18.60
C TRP A 56 11.95 14.89 -18.61
N ILE A 57 12.31 13.60 -18.55
CA ILE A 57 13.69 13.11 -18.60
C ILE A 57 13.66 11.74 -19.27
N GLU A 58 14.47 11.54 -20.33
CA GLU A 58 14.48 10.29 -21.10
C GLU A 58 14.76 9.07 -20.20
N GLY A 59 14.00 7.99 -20.42
CA GLY A 59 14.24 6.69 -19.79
C GLY A 59 13.89 6.58 -18.30
N ARG A 60 13.17 7.55 -17.72
CA ARG A 60 12.89 7.58 -16.27
C ARG A 60 11.46 7.17 -15.93
N VAL A 61 11.29 6.52 -14.77
CA VAL A 61 9.98 6.14 -14.23
C VAL A 61 9.73 6.91 -12.94
N PHE A 62 8.58 7.57 -12.87
CA PHE A 62 8.09 8.17 -11.63
C PHE A 62 7.13 7.19 -10.96
N VAL A 63 7.34 6.94 -9.67
CA VAL A 63 6.53 6.02 -8.89
C VAL A 63 5.97 6.72 -7.66
N VAL A 64 4.65 6.60 -7.51
CA VAL A 64 3.91 7.01 -6.32
C VAL A 64 3.31 5.76 -5.69
N SER A 65 3.57 5.54 -4.41
CA SER A 65 2.98 4.44 -3.64
C SER A 65 2.34 4.98 -2.37
N VAL A 66 1.15 4.49 -2.06
CA VAL A 66 0.43 4.73 -0.82
C VAL A 66 0.15 3.37 -0.19
N GLU A 67 0.68 3.15 1.00
CA GLU A 67 0.39 1.98 1.84
C GLU A 67 -0.31 2.44 3.11
N HIS A 68 -1.33 1.69 3.51
CA HIS A 68 -2.05 1.92 4.74
C HIS A 68 -2.21 0.60 5.49
N SER A 69 -1.99 0.67 6.79
CA SER A 69 -2.08 -0.45 7.71
C SER A 69 -2.95 -0.06 8.89
N GLU A 70 -3.85 -0.97 9.27
CA GLU A 70 -4.73 -0.81 10.43
C GLU A 70 -4.76 -2.12 11.22
N TYR A 71 -4.59 -2.04 12.54
CA TYR A 71 -4.62 -3.17 13.46
C TYR A 71 -5.93 -3.18 14.25
N ASN A 72 -6.53 -4.37 14.43
CA ASN A 72 -7.66 -4.53 15.33
C ASN A 72 -7.14 -4.84 16.74
N LEU A 73 -7.13 -3.82 17.59
CA LEU A 73 -6.63 -3.97 18.95
C LEU A 73 -7.76 -4.09 20.00
N ASP A 74 -9.02 -3.97 19.57
CA ASP A 74 -10.22 -4.05 20.42
C ASP A 74 -10.23 -5.28 21.35
N PRO A 75 -9.90 -6.50 20.88
CA PRO A 75 -9.95 -7.70 21.73
C PRO A 75 -8.89 -7.71 22.84
N TYR A 76 -7.86 -6.87 22.71
CA TYR A 76 -6.74 -6.78 23.64
C TYR A 76 -6.91 -5.61 24.63
N ALA A 77 -7.97 -4.81 24.48
CA ALA A 77 -8.29 -3.72 25.40
C ALA A 77 -8.67 -4.26 26.78
N LYS A 78 -8.00 -3.74 27.83
CA LYS A 78 -8.26 -4.15 29.22
C LYS A 78 -9.40 -3.36 29.88
N VAL A 79 -9.73 -2.22 29.30
CA VAL A 79 -10.81 -1.29 29.69
C VAL A 79 -11.55 -0.89 28.42
N ALA A 80 -12.77 -0.38 28.55
CA ALA A 80 -13.54 0.06 27.39
C ALA A 80 -12.83 1.21 26.65
N VAL A 81 -12.96 1.27 25.33
CA VAL A 81 -12.25 2.28 24.49
C VAL A 81 -12.74 3.71 24.77
N ASP A 82 -13.95 3.84 25.31
CA ASP A 82 -14.57 5.10 25.74
C ASP A 82 -14.29 5.46 27.22
N ASP A 83 -13.51 4.63 27.94
CA ASP A 83 -13.12 4.89 29.31
C ASP A 83 -12.09 6.04 29.40
N ALA A 84 -12.21 6.90 30.42
CA ALA A 84 -11.30 8.02 30.63
C ALA A 84 -9.86 7.58 30.91
N ASP A 85 -9.68 6.35 31.43
CA ASP A 85 -8.37 5.76 31.71
C ASP A 85 -7.84 4.90 30.54
N TYR A 86 -8.52 4.90 29.39
CA TYR A 86 -8.07 4.16 28.21
C TYR A 86 -6.75 4.72 27.67
N LEU A 87 -5.75 3.83 27.55
CA LEU A 87 -4.49 4.11 26.88
C LEU A 87 -4.38 3.25 25.61
N PRO A 88 -4.06 3.85 24.45
CA PRO A 88 -3.86 3.10 23.22
C PRO A 88 -2.79 2.02 23.40
N ILE A 89 -3.11 0.78 23.00
CA ILE A 89 -2.20 -0.36 23.12
C ILE A 89 -0.96 -0.17 22.24
N LEU A 90 -1.18 0.31 21.01
CA LEU A 90 -0.14 0.80 20.12
C LEU A 90 -0.53 2.20 19.62
N PRO A 91 0.32 3.22 19.79
CA PRO A 91 0.05 4.57 19.28
C PRO A 91 0.01 4.68 17.74
N TRP A 92 0.38 3.61 17.03
CA TRP A 92 0.49 3.53 15.56
C TRP A 92 -0.33 2.34 15.02
N ASP A 93 -1.43 2.02 15.70
CA ASP A 93 -2.40 1.01 15.25
C ASP A 93 -3.01 1.35 13.88
N LYS A 94 -2.99 2.63 13.50
CA LYS A 94 -3.34 3.13 12.17
C LYS A 94 -2.20 3.96 11.59
N ASP A 95 -1.60 3.49 10.50
CA ASP A 95 -0.47 4.16 9.84
C ASP A 95 -0.70 4.29 8.32
N THR A 96 -0.21 5.39 7.75
CA THR A 96 -0.24 5.64 6.30
C THR A 96 1.13 6.07 5.83
N LEU A 97 1.75 5.24 5.00
CA LEU A 97 3.02 5.51 4.36
C LEU A 97 2.80 5.97 2.91
N VAL A 98 3.22 7.20 2.61
CA VAL A 98 3.28 7.72 1.24
C VAL A 98 4.74 7.74 0.78
N ARG A 99 5.03 7.12 -0.36
CA ARG A 99 6.37 7.05 -0.94
C ARG A 99 6.37 7.60 -2.36
N PHE A 100 7.25 8.57 -2.58
CA PHE A 100 7.58 9.09 -3.91
C PHE A 100 9.01 8.69 -4.24
N HIS A 101 9.24 8.08 -5.40
CA HIS A 101 10.59 7.86 -5.90
C HIS A 101 10.64 7.98 -7.42
N ILE A 102 11.84 8.30 -7.91
CA ILE A 102 12.14 8.36 -9.33
C ILE A 102 13.18 7.29 -9.60
N ASP A 103 12.83 6.32 -10.42
CA ASP A 103 13.78 5.34 -10.91
C ASP A 103 14.57 5.95 -12.06
N MET A 104 15.87 6.06 -11.81
CA MET A 104 16.85 6.67 -12.68
C MET A 104 17.79 5.57 -13.21
N PRO A 105 17.73 5.18 -14.51
CA PRO A 105 18.83 4.40 -15.08
C PRO A 105 20.12 5.21 -14.98
N TRP A 106 21.17 4.56 -14.50
CA TRP A 106 22.52 5.08 -14.47
C TRP A 106 23.25 4.52 -15.68
N ASP A 107 23.47 5.35 -16.70
CA ASP A 107 24.42 5.03 -17.77
C ASP A 107 25.80 5.53 -17.30
N PHE A 108 26.73 4.60 -17.08
CA PHE A 108 28.17 4.87 -16.95
C PHE A 108 28.87 4.49 -18.25
#